data_AF-A0A524HSB4-F1
#
_entry.id   AF-A0A524HSB4-F1
#
_cell.length_a   1.000
_cell.length_b   1.000
_cell.length_c   1.000
_cell.angle_alpha   90.00
_cell.angle_beta   90.00
_cell.angle_gamma   90.00
#
_symmetry.space_group_name_H-M   'P 1'
#
loop_
_entity.id
_entity.type
_entity.pdbx_description
1 polymer ?
#
loop_
_entity_poly.entity_id
_entity_poly.type
_entity_poly.pdbx_seq_one_letter_code
_entity_poly.pdbx_strand_id
1 'polypeptide(L)'
;MHVLHDPALNKGTAFTQEERERLGIRGLVPPGVATPEMQEARVLGNYKYKSSDLERFIFLSDLQDRNETLYYRVLINHIEQLMPIVYTPTVGTACKVFGHIFRRPHGLYISADDRGEIAQVLQNWPNEARIIVVTDGERILGLGDLGTNGMGIPIGKLA
;
A
#
# COMPACT_ATOMS: atom_id res chain seq x y z
N MET A 1 -14.55 -6.37 -14.31
CA MET A 1 -14.19 -6.63 -12.90
C MET A 1 -12.78 -6.16 -12.52
N HIS A 2 -11.83 -6.06 -13.46
CA HIS A 2 -10.44 -5.64 -13.20
C HIS A 2 -10.31 -4.29 -12.46
N VAL A 3 -11.06 -3.26 -12.87
CA VAL A 3 -10.87 -1.89 -12.38
C VAL A 3 -11.17 -1.68 -10.89
N LEU A 4 -12.04 -2.50 -10.28
CA LEU A 4 -12.36 -2.39 -8.85
C LEU A 4 -11.30 -3.05 -7.95
N HIS A 5 -10.48 -3.92 -8.53
CA HIS A 5 -9.45 -4.68 -7.83
C HIS A 5 -8.03 -4.20 -8.14
N ASP A 6 -7.88 -3.39 -9.18
CA ASP A 6 -6.66 -2.68 -9.55
C ASP A 6 -6.52 -1.39 -8.73
N PRO A 7 -5.58 -1.30 -7.76
CA PRO A 7 -5.47 -0.16 -6.86
C PRO A 7 -5.12 1.15 -7.57
N ALA A 8 -4.42 1.07 -8.70
CA ALA A 8 -4.02 2.24 -9.49
C ALA A 8 -5.22 2.87 -10.22
N LEU A 9 -6.23 2.06 -10.57
CA LEU A 9 -7.41 2.51 -11.31
C LEU A 9 -8.66 2.68 -10.46
N ASN A 10 -8.73 2.02 -9.30
CA ASN A 10 -9.93 1.96 -8.48
C ASN A 10 -10.23 3.32 -7.81
N LYS A 11 -11.40 3.88 -8.11
CA LYS A 11 -11.92 5.09 -7.44
C LYS A 11 -12.93 4.78 -6.33
N GLY A 12 -13.33 3.51 -6.17
CA GLY A 12 -14.35 3.08 -5.22
C GLY A 12 -15.65 3.86 -5.39
N THR A 13 -16.13 4.51 -4.32
CA THR A 13 -17.37 5.30 -4.36
C THR A 13 -17.28 6.59 -5.19
N ALA A 14 -16.09 6.99 -5.66
CA ALA A 14 -15.90 8.20 -6.46
C ALA A 14 -16.06 7.98 -7.97
N PHE A 15 -16.29 6.74 -8.45
CA PHE A 15 -16.71 6.54 -9.84
C PHE A 15 -18.03 7.28 -10.10
N THR A 16 -18.06 8.11 -11.16
CA THR A 16 -19.28 8.80 -11.60
C THR A 16 -20.30 7.80 -12.16
N GLN A 17 -21.55 8.21 -12.33
CA GLN A 17 -22.56 7.30 -12.94
C GLN A 17 -22.19 6.90 -14.37
N GLU A 18 -21.70 7.85 -15.16
CA GLU A 18 -21.23 7.59 -16.53
C GLU A 18 -20.05 6.59 -16.55
N GLU A 19 -19.07 6.77 -15.65
CA GLU A 19 -17.97 5.82 -15.51
C GLU A 19 -18.46 4.43 -15.14
N ARG A 20 -19.44 4.34 -14.23
CA ARG A 20 -19.99 3.05 -13.80
C ARG A 20 -20.69 2.30 -14.92
N GLU A 21 -21.42 3.00 -15.78
CA GLU A 21 -22.06 2.44 -16.96
C GLU A 21 -21.01 2.00 -17.98
N ARG A 22 -20.09 2.89 -18.35
CA ARG A 22 -19.04 2.64 -19.34
C ARG A 22 -18.12 1.48 -18.94
N LEU A 23 -17.77 1.38 -17.66
CA LEU A 23 -16.89 0.34 -17.13
C LEU A 23 -17.62 -0.95 -16.76
N GLY A 24 -18.96 -0.99 -16.88
CA GLY A 24 -19.77 -2.16 -16.53
C GLY A 24 -19.73 -2.52 -15.04
N ILE A 25 -19.63 -1.52 -14.16
CA ILE A 25 -19.58 -1.68 -12.69
C ILE A 25 -20.82 -1.13 -11.98
N ARG A 26 -21.84 -0.69 -12.72
CA ARG A 26 -23.13 -0.30 -12.15
C ARG A 26 -23.73 -1.48 -11.36
N GLY A 27 -24.12 -1.23 -10.11
CA GLY A 27 -24.61 -2.26 -9.18
C GLY A 27 -23.52 -2.94 -8.34
N LEU A 28 -22.23 -2.75 -8.65
CA LEU A 28 -21.10 -3.31 -7.90
C LEU A 28 -20.53 -2.35 -6.84
N VAL A 29 -20.97 -1.10 -6.86
CA VAL A 29 -20.63 -0.06 -5.86
C VAL A 29 -21.91 0.63 -5.37
N PRO A 30 -21.95 1.16 -4.13
CA PRO A 30 -23.11 1.87 -3.60
C PRO A 30 -23.59 3.00 -4.53
N PRO A 31 -24.90 3.29 -4.62
CA PRO A 31 -25.45 4.22 -5.60
C PRO A 31 -24.99 5.67 -5.44
N GLY A 32 -24.63 6.09 -4.22
CA GLY A 32 -24.07 7.41 -3.97
C GLY A 32 -22.69 7.59 -4.61
N VAL A 33 -22.47 8.75 -5.23
CA VAL A 33 -21.15 9.17 -5.71
C VAL A 33 -20.53 10.05 -4.63
N ALA A 34 -19.41 9.61 -4.07
CA ALA A 34 -18.70 10.37 -3.04
C ALA A 34 -17.64 11.27 -3.67
N THR A 35 -17.48 12.49 -3.16
CA THR A 35 -16.34 13.33 -3.53
C THR A 35 -15.06 12.78 -2.90
N PRO A 36 -13.88 13.13 -3.43
CA PRO A 36 -12.59 12.79 -2.81
C PRO A 36 -12.49 13.22 -1.34
N GLU A 37 -13.04 14.39 -0.98
CA GLU A 37 -13.06 14.91 0.39
C GLU A 37 -13.92 14.03 1.31
N MET A 38 -15.06 13.53 0.82
CA MET A 38 -15.90 12.58 1.57
C MET A 38 -15.23 11.22 1.75
N GLN A 39 -14.39 10.79 0.79
CA GLN A 39 -13.59 9.57 0.95
C GLN A 39 -12.48 9.76 1.98
N GLU A 40 -11.75 10.87 1.89
CA GLU A 40 -10.70 11.28 2.82
C GLU A 40 -11.22 11.38 4.26
N ALA A 41 -12.35 12.07 4.46
CA ALA A 41 -12.98 12.19 5.78
C ALA A 41 -13.35 10.82 6.38
N ARG A 42 -13.84 9.88 5.56
CA ARG A 42 -14.12 8.50 6.00
C ARG A 42 -12.86 7.73 6.37
N VAL A 43 -11.78 7.89 5.59
CA VAL A 43 -10.48 7.27 5.90
C VAL A 43 -9.98 7.78 7.25
N LEU A 44 -9.97 9.10 7.46
CA LEU A 44 -9.50 9.69 8.72
C LEU A 44 -10.41 9.34 9.90
N GLY A 45 -11.72 9.23 9.69
CA GLY A 45 -12.65 8.73 10.69
C GLY A 45 -12.28 7.32 11.16
N ASN A 46 -12.11 6.39 10.22
CA ASN A 46 -11.71 5.01 10.52
C ASN A 46 -10.30 4.90 11.13
N TYR A 47 -9.36 5.74 10.68
CA TYR A 47 -8.00 5.82 11.22
C TYR A 47 -8.00 6.19 12.71
N LYS A 48 -8.84 7.14 13.13
CA LYS A 48 -8.94 7.58 14.53
C LYS A 48 -9.39 6.47 15.49
N TYR A 49 -10.15 5.48 15.01
CA TYR A 49 -10.63 4.36 15.83
C TYR A 49 -9.63 3.20 15.94
N LYS A 50 -8.46 3.29 15.29
CA LYS A 50 -7.41 2.29 15.44
C LYS A 50 -6.72 2.43 16.79
N SER A 51 -6.52 1.30 17.46
CA SER A 51 -6.11 1.23 18.85
C SER A 51 -4.59 1.37 19.04
N SER A 52 -3.80 1.16 17.98
CA SER A 52 -2.35 1.29 18.00
C SER A 52 -1.79 1.82 16.69
N ASP A 53 -0.55 2.29 16.70
CA ASP A 53 0.14 2.73 15.48
C ASP A 53 0.37 1.59 14.49
N LEU A 54 0.57 0.36 14.98
CA LEU A 54 0.65 -0.81 14.11
C LEU A 54 -0.69 -1.06 13.39
N GLU A 55 -1.82 -0.94 14.08
CA GLU A 55 -3.14 -1.05 13.42
C GLU A 55 -3.39 0.09 12.43
N ARG A 56 -2.90 1.30 12.72
CA ARG A 56 -2.96 2.43 11.79
C ARG A 56 -2.10 2.19 10.56
N PHE A 57 -0.89 1.67 10.72
CA PHE A 57 -0.02 1.27 9.61
C PHE A 57 -0.68 0.22 8.72
N ILE A 58 -1.24 -0.84 9.32
CA ILE A 58 -1.96 -1.89 8.58
C ILE A 58 -3.15 -1.28 7.83
N PHE A 59 -3.91 -0.40 8.47
CA PHE A 59 -5.06 0.26 7.86
C PHE A 59 -4.69 1.16 6.66
N LEU A 60 -3.58 1.88 6.74
CA LEU A 60 -3.09 2.73 5.65
C LEU A 60 -2.48 1.89 4.52
N SER A 61 -1.76 0.81 4.84
CA SER A 61 -1.24 -0.15 3.85
C SER A 61 -2.40 -0.80 3.08
N ASP A 62 -3.41 -1.29 3.81
CA ASP A 62 -4.66 -1.79 3.24
C ASP A 62 -5.37 -0.77 2.32
N LEU A 63 -5.21 0.54 2.57
CA LEU A 63 -5.77 1.59 1.71
C LEU A 63 -4.98 1.72 0.42
N GLN A 64 -3.64 1.73 0.49
CA GLN A 64 -2.75 1.71 -0.67
C GLN A 64 -3.09 0.54 -1.59
N ASP A 65 -3.27 -0.64 -1.01
CA ASP A 65 -3.63 -1.90 -1.70
C ASP A 65 -5.01 -1.89 -2.38
N ARG A 66 -5.86 -0.90 -2.09
CA ARG A 66 -7.22 -0.82 -2.63
C ARG A 66 -7.44 0.36 -3.54
N ASN A 67 -6.82 1.50 -3.24
CA ASN A 67 -7.00 2.76 -3.96
C ASN A 67 -5.78 3.64 -3.69
N GLU A 68 -4.82 3.56 -4.61
CA GLU A 68 -3.53 4.24 -4.53
C GLU A 68 -3.70 5.76 -4.56
N THR A 69 -4.61 6.27 -5.41
CA THR A 69 -4.91 7.70 -5.51
C THR A 69 -5.43 8.27 -4.19
N LEU A 70 -6.34 7.56 -3.51
CA LEU A 70 -6.89 7.99 -2.23
C LEU A 70 -5.87 7.88 -1.11
N TYR A 71 -5.02 6.83 -1.13
CA TYR A 71 -3.90 6.70 -0.19
C TYR A 71 -2.98 7.93 -0.24
N TYR A 72 -2.46 8.26 -1.43
CA TYR A 72 -1.56 9.40 -1.59
C TYR A 72 -2.23 10.73 -1.28
N ARG A 73 -3.51 10.90 -1.64
CA ARG A 73 -4.28 12.09 -1.26
C ARG A 73 -4.32 12.27 0.27
N VAL A 74 -4.68 11.22 1.00
CA VAL A 74 -4.77 11.24 2.47
C VAL A 74 -3.38 11.51 3.08
N LEU A 75 -2.34 10.86 2.56
CA LEU A 75 -0.97 11.02 3.04
C LEU A 75 -0.46 12.46 2.84
N ILE A 76 -0.63 13.01 1.63
CA ILE A 76 -0.16 14.37 1.29
C ILE A 76 -0.90 15.43 2.12
N ASN A 77 -2.22 15.32 2.24
CA ASN A 77 -3.02 16.31 2.96
C ASN A 77 -2.79 16.29 4.49
N HIS A 78 -2.31 15.17 5.04
CA HIS A 78 -2.12 14.98 6.50
C HIS A 78 -0.71 14.49 6.84
N ILE A 79 0.29 14.93 6.06
CA ILE A 79 1.64 14.38 6.07
C ILE A 79 2.29 14.41 7.46
N GLU A 80 2.15 15.52 8.20
CA GLU A 80 2.73 15.66 9.54
C GLU A 80 2.18 14.63 10.53
N GLN A 81 0.89 14.31 10.40
CA GLN A 81 0.23 13.32 11.27
C GLN A 81 0.56 11.89 10.86
N LEU A 82 0.64 11.62 9.56
CA LEU A 82 0.70 10.26 9.03
C LEU A 82 2.12 9.76 8.76
N MET A 83 3.09 10.66 8.59
CA MET A 83 4.50 10.28 8.37
C MET A 83 5.06 9.37 9.46
N PRO A 84 4.84 9.62 10.77
CA PRO A 84 5.33 8.72 11.83
C PRO A 84 4.68 7.32 11.82
N ILE A 85 3.56 7.16 11.11
CA ILE A 85 2.83 5.90 10.98
C ILE A 85 3.33 5.10 9.78
N VAL A 86 3.44 5.72 8.60
CA VAL A 86 3.88 5.01 7.38
C VAL A 86 5.40 4.88 7.29
N TYR A 87 6.12 5.65 8.09
CA TYR A 87 7.58 5.65 8.16
C TYR A 87 8.05 5.44 9.62
N THR A 88 9.25 5.91 9.97
CA THR A 88 9.79 5.77 11.32
C THR A 88 8.99 6.57 12.35
N PRO A 89 8.73 6.02 13.55
CA PRO A 89 9.25 4.74 14.07
C PRO A 89 8.39 3.51 13.72
N THR A 90 7.14 3.69 13.31
CA THR A 90 6.14 2.61 13.19
C THR A 90 6.51 1.56 12.15
N VAL A 91 7.11 1.95 11.02
CA VAL A 91 7.60 1.01 10.01
C VAL A 91 8.62 0.01 10.58
N GLY A 92 9.42 0.42 11.57
CA GLY A 92 10.34 -0.49 12.26
C GLY A 92 9.60 -1.56 13.08
N THR A 93 8.53 -1.17 13.77
CA THR A 93 7.63 -2.11 14.46
C THR A 93 6.95 -3.05 13.47
N ALA A 94 6.46 -2.51 12.34
CA ALA A 94 5.87 -3.32 11.27
C ALA A 94 6.88 -4.33 10.71
N CYS A 95 8.13 -3.94 10.47
CA CYS A 95 9.19 -4.84 10.02
C CYS A 95 9.47 -5.95 11.03
N LYS A 96 9.35 -5.75 12.34
CA LYS A 96 9.55 -6.85 13.32
C LYS A 96 8.52 -7.96 13.20
N VAL A 97 7.32 -7.64 12.75
CA VAL A 97 6.18 -8.57 12.68
C VAL A 97 5.64 -8.72 11.25
N PHE A 98 6.43 -8.38 10.23
CA PHE A 98 5.95 -8.20 8.85
C PHE A 98 5.25 -9.46 8.32
N GLY A 99 5.84 -10.64 8.54
CA GLY A 99 5.22 -11.92 8.19
C GLY A 99 3.87 -12.17 8.90
N HIS A 100 3.66 -11.69 10.12
CA HIS A 100 2.40 -11.83 10.84
C HIS A 100 1.31 -10.88 10.34
N ILE A 101 1.70 -9.69 9.86
CA ILE A 101 0.77 -8.67 9.37
C ILE A 101 0.64 -8.68 7.84
N PHE A 102 1.28 -9.66 7.16
CA PHE A 102 1.27 -9.79 5.72
C PHE A 102 -0.16 -10.02 5.19
N ARG A 103 -0.53 -9.31 4.13
CA ARG A 103 -1.89 -9.38 3.54
C ARG A 103 -1.86 -9.50 2.03
N ARG A 104 -1.18 -8.57 1.36
CA ARG A 104 -0.94 -8.61 -0.09
C ARG A 104 0.54 -8.39 -0.36
N PRO A 105 1.10 -9.09 -1.35
CA PRO A 105 2.49 -8.88 -1.74
C PRO A 105 2.68 -7.46 -2.29
N HIS A 106 3.70 -6.77 -1.79
CA HIS A 106 4.18 -5.49 -2.31
C HIS A 106 5.67 -5.60 -2.59
N GLY A 107 6.08 -5.15 -3.78
CA GLY A 107 7.45 -5.31 -4.25
C GLY A 107 7.73 -6.69 -4.84
N LEU A 108 9.01 -6.97 -5.03
CA LEU A 108 9.52 -8.18 -5.68
C LEU A 108 10.58 -8.80 -4.76
N TYR A 109 10.50 -10.10 -4.55
CA TYR A 109 11.42 -10.87 -3.70
C TYR A 109 12.34 -11.70 -4.58
N ILE A 110 13.65 -11.63 -4.32
CA ILE A 110 14.67 -12.45 -4.98
C ILE A 110 15.45 -13.16 -3.87
N SER A 111 15.51 -14.48 -3.95
CA SER A 111 16.22 -15.34 -3.01
C SER A 111 17.58 -15.77 -3.58
N ALA A 112 18.41 -16.39 -2.74
CA ALA A 112 19.65 -17.01 -3.21
C ALA A 112 19.40 -18.18 -4.18
N ASP A 113 18.22 -18.82 -4.10
CA ASP A 113 17.84 -19.95 -4.96
C ASP A 113 17.50 -19.50 -6.39
N ASP A 114 17.22 -18.21 -6.60
CA ASP A 114 16.98 -17.63 -7.94
C ASP A 114 18.29 -17.37 -8.72
N ARG A 115 19.45 -17.80 -8.20
CA ARG A 115 20.75 -17.61 -8.83
C ARG A 115 20.78 -18.29 -10.21
N GLY A 116 20.99 -17.50 -11.24
CA GLY A 116 20.96 -17.93 -12.65
C GLY A 116 19.64 -17.63 -13.35
N GLU A 117 18.56 -17.38 -12.59
CA GLU A 117 17.21 -17.16 -13.09
C GLU A 117 16.62 -15.78 -12.72
N ILE A 118 17.41 -14.89 -12.12
CA ILE A 118 16.97 -13.54 -11.68
C ILE A 118 16.25 -12.77 -12.81
N ALA A 119 16.73 -12.87 -14.04
CA ALA A 119 16.11 -12.19 -15.18
C ALA A 119 14.66 -12.66 -15.40
N GLN A 120 14.37 -13.95 -15.19
CA GLN A 120 13.01 -14.49 -15.27
C GLN A 120 12.14 -13.95 -14.14
N VAL A 121 12.68 -13.86 -12.92
CA VAL A 121 11.97 -13.29 -11.77
C VAL A 121 11.60 -11.82 -12.04
N LEU A 122 12.53 -11.03 -12.59
CA LEU A 122 12.28 -9.63 -12.93
C LEU A 122 11.23 -9.45 -14.04
N GLN A 123 11.15 -10.38 -15.00
CA GLN A 123 10.13 -10.37 -16.07
C GLN A 123 8.70 -10.55 -15.55
N ASN A 124 8.52 -11.08 -14.34
CA ASN A 124 7.19 -11.17 -13.70
C ASN A 124 6.66 -9.82 -13.23
N TRP A 125 7.50 -8.77 -13.16
CA TRP A 125 7.05 -7.45 -12.74
C TRP A 125 6.17 -6.81 -13.83
N PRO A 126 4.93 -6.39 -13.51
CA PRO A 126 3.94 -6.04 -14.53
C PRO A 126 4.15 -4.65 -15.18
N ASN A 127 5.04 -3.81 -14.63
CA ASN A 127 5.18 -2.40 -14.99
C ASN A 127 6.62 -2.04 -15.40
N GLU A 128 6.82 -1.00 -16.21
CA GLU A 128 8.16 -0.47 -16.46
C GLU A 128 8.71 0.23 -15.20
N ALA A 129 9.81 -0.29 -14.65
CA ALA A 129 10.43 0.29 -13.46
C ALA A 129 11.40 1.44 -13.82
N ARG A 130 11.24 2.59 -13.16
CA ARG A 130 12.16 3.74 -13.26
C ARG A 130 13.04 3.92 -12.03
N ILE A 131 12.55 3.49 -10.87
CA ILE A 131 13.20 3.63 -9.56
C ILE A 131 13.07 2.29 -8.84
N ILE A 132 14.17 1.82 -8.24
CA ILE A 132 14.20 0.62 -7.41
C ILE A 132 14.81 0.99 -6.07
N VAL A 133 14.15 0.62 -4.98
CA VAL A 133 14.71 0.61 -3.63
C VAL A 133 14.84 -0.85 -3.21
N VAL A 134 16.05 -1.28 -2.88
CA VAL A 134 16.37 -2.68 -2.56
C VAL A 134 17.04 -2.78 -1.19
N THR A 135 16.75 -3.86 -0.47
CA THR A 135 17.37 -4.21 0.81
C THR A 135 17.50 -5.72 0.89
N ASP A 136 18.55 -6.20 1.57
CA ASP A 136 18.73 -7.59 1.98
C ASP A 136 18.14 -7.89 3.38
N GLY A 137 17.74 -6.84 4.11
CA GLY A 137 17.19 -6.97 5.45
C GLY A 137 18.21 -7.07 6.59
N GLU A 138 19.52 -7.08 6.30
CA GLU A 138 20.56 -7.36 7.30
C GLU A 138 20.68 -6.24 8.37
N ARG A 139 20.36 -5.01 7.98
CA ARG A 139 20.39 -3.85 8.90
C ARG A 139 19.18 -2.96 8.74
N ILE A 140 18.06 -3.36 9.33
CA ILE A 140 16.84 -2.55 9.37
C ILE A 140 16.92 -1.51 10.48
N LEU A 141 17.22 -0.25 10.11
CA LEU A 141 17.34 0.87 11.04
C LEU A 141 18.35 0.55 12.17
N GLY A 142 17.92 0.63 13.43
CA GLY A 142 18.67 0.18 14.61
C GLY A 142 18.18 -1.16 15.17
N LEU A 143 17.42 -1.94 14.38
CA LEU A 143 16.77 -3.18 14.82
C LEU A 143 17.60 -4.45 14.52
N GLY A 144 18.68 -4.30 13.75
CA GLY A 144 19.52 -5.42 13.31
C GLY A 144 18.93 -6.14 12.09
N ASP A 145 19.24 -7.43 12.00
CA ASP A 145 18.82 -8.30 10.91
C ASP A 145 17.36 -8.73 11.09
N LEU A 146 16.53 -8.38 10.10
CA LEU A 146 15.14 -8.81 10.01
C LEU A 146 14.85 -9.63 8.74
N GLY A 147 15.88 -9.94 7.94
CA GLY A 147 15.75 -10.69 6.68
C GLY A 147 14.61 -10.18 5.78
N THR A 148 13.79 -11.09 5.27
CA THR A 148 12.67 -10.77 4.37
C THR A 148 11.61 -9.85 4.97
N ASN A 149 11.51 -9.78 6.31
CA ASN A 149 10.62 -8.83 6.96
C ASN A 149 11.07 -7.37 6.80
N GLY A 150 12.30 -7.14 6.34
CA GLY A 150 12.82 -5.83 5.95
C GLY A 150 12.10 -5.19 4.76
N MET A 151 11.24 -5.92 4.04
CA MET A 151 10.49 -5.41 2.87
C MET A 151 9.64 -4.16 3.18
N GLY A 152 9.25 -3.95 4.45
CA GLY A 152 8.56 -2.71 4.84
C GLY A 152 9.37 -1.43 4.57
N ILE A 153 10.70 -1.50 4.55
CA ILE A 153 11.58 -0.35 4.29
C ILE A 153 11.50 0.14 2.84
N PRO A 154 11.76 -0.68 1.79
CA PRO A 154 11.64 -0.21 0.41
C PRO A 154 10.22 0.24 0.07
N ILE A 155 9.18 -0.42 0.60
CA ILE A 155 7.79 0.02 0.43
C ILE A 155 7.61 1.44 0.99
N GLY A 156 8.02 1.67 2.24
CA GLY A 156 7.89 2.98 2.88
C GLY A 156 8.81 4.07 2.29
N LYS A 157 9.85 3.71 1.53
CA LYS A 157 10.73 4.65 0.82
C LYS A 157 10.18 5.09 -0.54
N LEU A 158 9.33 4.27 -1.15
CA LEU A 158 8.68 4.56 -2.43
C LEU A 158 7.33 5.29 -2.25
N ALA A 159 6.74 5.23 -1.06
CA ALA A 159 5.56 6.01 -0.67
C ALA A 159 5.92 7.48 -0.44
#